data_AF-A0AA39FHJ6-F1
#
_entry.id   AF-A0AA39FHJ6-F1
#
_cell.length_a   1.000
_cell.length_b   1.000
_cell.length_c   1.000
_cell.angle_alpha   90.00
_cell.angle_beta   90.00
_cell.angle_gamma   90.00
#
_symmetry.space_group_name_H-M   'P 1'
#
loop_
_entity.id
_entity.type
_entity.pdbx_description
1 polymer ?
#
loop_
_entity_poly.entity_id
_entity_poly.type
_entity_poly.pdbx_seq_one_letter_code
_entity_poly.pdbx_strand_id
1 'polypeptide(L)'
;MDNEKDKVREIIEERLSQAQNNDGTMSRTRHGLNVSDLQGNNISVIFKTDFEDMATLHALQLSSNQIHTIERGAFKDLVAVEKLRLNNNQIRYLPDTLFSNMMNLRRL
;
A
#
# COMPACT_ATOMS: atom_id res chain seq x y z
N MET A 1 -20.24 -16.17 -5.04
CA MET A 1 -19.70 -16.42 -3.68
C MET A 1 -18.75 -15.26 -3.38
N ASP A 2 -19.34 -14.07 -3.26
CA ASP A 2 -18.75 -12.81 -3.71
C ASP A 2 -18.55 -11.84 -2.55
N ASN A 3 -17.60 -12.09 -1.63
CA ASN A 3 -17.58 -11.30 -0.38
C ASN A 3 -16.22 -10.85 0.16
N GLU A 4 -15.15 -10.80 -0.63
CA GLU A 4 -13.84 -10.27 -0.19
C GLU A 4 -13.06 -9.61 -1.35
N LYS A 5 -13.62 -8.57 -1.99
CA LYS A 5 -12.75 -7.60 -2.66
C LYS A 5 -12.12 -6.78 -1.53
N ASP A 6 -10.88 -7.11 -1.20
CA ASP A 6 -10.18 -6.64 0.00
C ASP A 6 -10.15 -5.12 0.10
N LYS A 7 -10.23 -4.72 1.36
CA LYS A 7 -10.46 -3.34 1.82
C LYS A 7 -9.42 -2.34 1.32
N VAL A 8 -8.27 -2.75 0.78
CA VAL A 8 -7.18 -1.82 0.43
C VAL A 8 -7.64 -0.80 -0.61
N ARG A 9 -8.14 -1.29 -1.75
CA ARG A 9 -8.58 -0.42 -2.84
C ARG A 9 -9.81 0.39 -2.44
N GLU A 10 -10.73 -0.22 -1.69
CA GLU A 10 -11.90 0.47 -1.14
C GLU A 10 -11.50 1.60 -0.17
N ILE A 11 -10.57 1.36 0.76
CA ILE A 11 -10.07 2.39 1.70
C ILE A 11 -9.37 3.51 0.91
N ILE A 12 -8.57 3.18 -0.10
CA ILE A 12 -7.92 4.17 -0.96
C ILE A 12 -8.99 5.00 -1.71
N GLU A 13 -9.97 4.36 -2.35
CA GLU A 13 -11.01 5.03 -3.15
C GLU A 13 -11.97 5.85 -2.27
N GLU A 14 -12.42 5.30 -1.14
CA GLU A 14 -13.26 5.98 -0.15
C GLU A 14 -12.58 7.25 0.33
N ARG A 15 -11.30 7.15 0.70
CA ARG A 15 -10.57 8.28 1.24
C ARG A 15 -10.09 9.26 0.17
N LEU A 16 -9.89 8.83 -1.08
CA LEU A 16 -9.73 9.73 -2.22
C LEU A 16 -11.01 10.53 -2.50
N SER A 17 -12.18 9.90 -2.38
CA SER A 17 -13.48 10.59 -2.48
C SER A 17 -13.67 11.59 -1.34
N GLN A 18 -13.22 11.25 -0.12
CA GLN A 18 -13.23 12.15 1.03
C GLN A 18 -12.09 13.19 1.01
N ALA A 19 -10.99 12.97 0.27
CA ALA A 19 -9.86 13.89 0.17
C ALA A 19 -10.14 15.15 -0.66
N GLN A 20 -11.28 15.24 -1.35
CA GLN A 20 -11.85 16.54 -1.73
C GLN A 20 -12.19 17.41 -0.49
N ASN A 21 -12.18 16.82 0.71
CA ASN A 21 -12.30 17.40 2.04
C ASN A 21 -11.19 16.89 3.01
N ASN A 22 -9.91 17.12 2.73
CA ASN A 22 -8.80 17.10 3.72
C ASN A 22 -8.49 15.80 4.54
N ASP A 23 -8.67 14.62 3.96
CA ASP A 23 -8.26 13.35 4.58
C ASP A 23 -6.88 12.87 4.06
N GLY A 24 -5.94 12.59 4.95
CA GLY A 24 -4.50 12.39 4.69
C GLY A 24 -4.07 11.07 4.03
N THR A 25 -4.98 10.32 3.39
CA THR A 25 -4.67 8.96 2.91
C THR A 25 -3.77 8.92 1.70
N MET A 26 -3.83 9.94 0.85
CA MET A 26 -2.84 10.22 -0.18
C MET A 26 -2.34 11.65 0.03
N SER A 27 -1.57 11.85 1.10
CA SER A 27 -1.05 13.17 1.43
C SER A 27 0.14 13.51 0.55
N ARG A 28 0.06 14.65 -0.13
CA ARG A 28 1.22 15.25 -0.79
C ARG A 28 2.00 16.02 0.27
N THR A 29 3.18 15.52 0.62
CA THR A 29 4.04 16.17 1.63
C THR A 29 4.44 17.58 1.19
N ARG A 30 4.93 18.41 2.12
CA ARG A 30 5.47 19.76 1.81
C ARG A 30 6.56 19.77 0.72
N HIS A 31 7.12 18.60 0.37
CA HIS A 31 8.10 18.40 -0.69
C HIS A 31 7.51 17.84 -2.00
N GLY A 32 6.19 17.71 -2.12
CA GLY A 32 5.53 17.24 -3.35
C GLY A 32 5.42 15.72 -3.49
N LEU A 33 5.85 14.93 -2.49
CA LEU A 33 5.86 13.47 -2.53
C LEU A 33 4.50 12.89 -2.14
N ASN A 34 4.07 11.85 -2.86
CA ASN A 34 2.84 11.11 -2.57
C ASN A 34 3.10 10.04 -1.50
N VAL A 35 2.31 10.07 -0.43
CA VAL A 35 2.39 9.13 0.69
C VAL A 35 1.04 8.48 0.90
N SER A 36 1.03 7.15 0.99
CA SER A 36 -0.17 6.37 1.30
C SER A 36 -0.08 5.88 2.73
N ASP A 37 -0.97 6.41 3.58
CA ASP A 37 -1.09 5.99 4.98
C ASP A 37 -2.27 5.05 5.19
N LEU A 38 -1.94 3.76 5.27
CA LEU A 38 -2.87 2.68 5.53
C LEU A 38 -2.56 1.98 6.86
N GLN A 39 -1.81 2.63 7.75
CA GLN A 39 -1.49 2.09 9.06
C GLN A 39 -2.75 1.91 9.92
N GLY A 40 -2.78 0.84 10.72
CA GLY A 40 -3.82 0.66 11.74
C GLY A 40 -5.19 0.27 11.18
N ASN A 41 -5.24 -0.25 9.94
CA ASN A 41 -6.46 -0.78 9.36
C ASN A 41 -6.59 -2.30 9.63
N ASN A 42 -7.64 -2.90 9.08
CA ASN A 42 -7.90 -4.34 9.17
C ASN A 42 -7.62 -5.02 7.83
N ILE A 43 -6.51 -4.66 7.17
CA ILE A 43 -6.09 -5.29 5.91
C ILE A 43 -5.53 -6.67 6.22
N SER A 44 -6.02 -7.70 5.53
CA SER A 44 -5.62 -9.10 5.73
C SER A 44 -4.86 -9.66 4.53
N VAL A 45 -5.26 -9.27 3.32
CA VAL A 45 -4.58 -9.65 2.08
C VAL A 45 -4.31 -8.40 1.24
N ILE A 46 -3.17 -8.38 0.58
CA ILE A 46 -2.85 -7.41 -0.47
C ILE A 46 -2.90 -8.12 -1.81
N PHE A 47 -3.85 -7.73 -2.65
CA PHE A 47 -4.02 -8.24 -3.99
C PHE A 47 -3.10 -7.56 -5.00
N LYS A 48 -2.89 -8.24 -6.12
CA LYS A 48 -2.14 -7.73 -7.27
C LYS A 48 -2.65 -6.36 -7.78
N THR A 49 -3.93 -6.09 -7.63
CA THR A 49 -4.63 -4.92 -8.18
C THR A 49 -4.78 -3.75 -7.20
N ASP A 50 -4.36 -3.92 -5.95
CA ASP A 50 -4.61 -2.92 -4.90
C ASP A 50 -3.78 -1.64 -5.06
N PHE A 51 -2.58 -1.78 -5.62
CA PHE A 51 -1.64 -0.67 -5.85
C PHE A 51 -1.34 -0.45 -7.34
N GLU A 52 -2.23 -0.91 -8.21
CA GLU A 52 -2.10 -0.71 -9.66
C GLU A 52 -2.10 0.80 -10.00
N ASP A 53 -1.26 1.17 -10.97
CA ASP A 53 -1.07 2.56 -11.42
C ASP A 53 -0.54 3.56 -10.37
N MET A 54 -0.09 3.09 -9.20
CA MET A 54 0.48 3.95 -8.13
C MET A 54 1.99 4.23 -8.31
N ALA A 55 2.43 4.45 -9.56
CA ALA A 55 3.84 4.64 -9.93
C ALA A 55 4.52 5.87 -9.31
N THR A 56 3.72 6.83 -8.83
CA THR A 56 4.21 8.07 -8.20
C THR A 56 4.25 8.00 -6.68
N LEU A 57 3.88 6.86 -6.07
CA LEU A 57 3.88 6.69 -4.62
C LEU A 57 5.33 6.62 -4.11
N HIS A 58 5.67 7.44 -3.12
CA HIS A 58 7.03 7.49 -2.55
C HIS A 58 7.14 6.83 -1.18
N ALA A 59 6.04 6.77 -0.42
CA ALA A 59 6.01 6.05 0.84
C ALA A 59 4.67 5.33 1.04
N LEU A 60 4.75 4.10 1.54
CA LEU A 60 3.60 3.26 1.83
C LEU A 60 3.69 2.78 3.29
N GLN A 61 2.73 3.17 4.11
CA GLN A 61 2.61 2.72 5.51
C GLN A 61 1.51 1.67 5.62
N LEU A 62 1.90 0.44 5.91
CA LEU A 62 0.99 -0.69 6.13
C LEU A 62 1.15 -1.29 7.54
N SER A 63 1.81 -0.55 8.42
CA SER A 63 2.08 -0.98 9.80
C SER A 63 0.80 -1.29 10.56
N SER A 64 0.85 -2.20 11.52
CA SER A 64 -0.26 -2.47 12.44
C SER A 64 -1.56 -2.86 11.73
N ASN A 65 -1.44 -3.72 10.72
CA ASN A 65 -2.58 -4.37 10.05
C ASN A 65 -2.60 -5.86 10.42
N GLN A 66 -3.38 -6.66 9.71
CA GLN A 66 -3.48 -8.12 9.89
C GLN A 66 -2.98 -8.86 8.64
N ILE A 67 -2.10 -8.23 7.85
CA ILE A 67 -1.69 -8.73 6.54
C ILE A 67 -0.99 -10.07 6.75
N HIS A 68 -1.56 -11.14 6.22
CA HIS A 68 -0.95 -12.47 6.23
C HIS A 68 -0.54 -12.94 4.83
N THR A 69 -1.16 -12.39 3.79
CA THR A 69 -0.87 -12.73 2.39
C THR A 69 -0.60 -11.46 1.58
N ILE A 70 0.47 -11.49 0.78
CA ILE A 70 0.73 -10.49 -0.27
C ILE A 70 0.85 -11.26 -1.58
N GLU A 71 0.00 -10.93 -2.56
CA GLU A 71 0.03 -11.61 -3.85
C GLU A 71 1.30 -11.29 -4.65
N ARG A 72 1.70 -12.24 -5.50
CA ARG A 72 2.80 -12.02 -6.44
C ARG A 72 2.45 -10.85 -7.37
N GLY A 73 3.33 -9.85 -7.38
CA GLY A 73 3.16 -8.65 -8.19
C GLY A 73 2.27 -7.57 -7.57
N ALA A 74 1.85 -7.71 -6.30
CA ALA A 74 1.12 -6.66 -5.57
C ALA A 74 1.85 -5.29 -5.56
N PHE A 75 3.19 -5.29 -5.59
CA PHE A 75 4.00 -4.08 -5.61
C PHE A 75 4.65 -3.80 -6.98
N LYS A 76 4.15 -4.41 -8.06
CA LYS A 76 4.77 -4.33 -9.40
C LYS A 76 4.92 -2.89 -9.92
N ASP A 77 3.96 -2.03 -9.61
CA ASP A 77 3.88 -0.66 -10.12
C ASP A 77 4.45 0.36 -9.12
N LEU A 78 4.89 -0.05 -7.93
CA LEU A 78 5.42 0.82 -6.87
C LEU A 78 6.87 1.27 -7.10
N VAL A 79 7.17 1.75 -8.31
CA VAL A 79 8.54 2.04 -8.78
C VAL A 79 9.23 3.21 -8.08
N ALA A 80 8.46 4.19 -7.59
CA ALA A 80 8.98 5.36 -6.90
C ALA A 80 9.05 5.21 -5.37
N VAL A 81 8.60 4.07 -4.81
CA VAL A 81 8.54 3.90 -3.35
C VAL A 81 9.95 3.83 -2.77
N GLU A 82 10.25 4.76 -1.87
CA GLU A 82 11.51 4.82 -1.12
C GLU A 82 11.38 4.23 0.27
N LYS A 83 10.16 4.22 0.82
CA LYS A 83 9.86 3.79 2.19
C LYS A 83 8.63 2.89 2.21
N LEU A 84 8.82 1.64 2.58
CA LEU A 84 7.76 0.68 2.86
C LEU A 84 7.80 0.36 4.36
N ARG A 85 6.65 0.21 5.01
CA ARG A 85 6.56 -0.26 6.40
C ARG A 85 5.51 -1.34 6.49
N LEU A 86 5.93 -2.54 6.88
CA LEU A 86 5.07 -3.73 7.04
C LEU A 86 5.08 -4.29 8.47
N ASN A 87 5.69 -3.59 9.43
CA ASN A 87 5.79 -4.05 10.82
C ASN A 87 4.42 -4.24 11.48
N ASN A 88 4.35 -5.11 12.49
CA ASN A 88 3.11 -5.46 13.19
C ASN A 88 2.03 -5.98 12.23
N ASN A 89 2.39 -6.97 11.41
CA ASN A 89 1.49 -7.75 10.57
C ASN A 89 1.67 -9.24 10.84
N GLN A 90 0.95 -10.09 10.10
CA GLN A 90 0.95 -11.54 10.26
C GLN A 90 1.59 -12.26 9.05
N ILE A 91 2.48 -11.56 8.34
CA ILE A 91 3.11 -12.03 7.11
C ILE A 91 4.00 -13.22 7.44
N ARG A 92 3.69 -14.39 6.86
CA ARG A 92 4.49 -15.62 7.05
C ARG A 92 5.52 -15.82 5.95
N TYR A 93 5.20 -15.39 4.74
CA TYR A 93 6.04 -15.52 3.56
C TYR A 93 5.85 -14.30 2.66
N LEU A 94 6.91 -13.94 1.94
CA LEU A 94 6.87 -12.93 0.89
C LEU A 94 7.10 -13.64 -0.44
N PRO A 95 6.34 -13.33 -1.50
CA PRO A 95 6.60 -13.86 -2.83
C PRO A 95 8.02 -13.51 -3.29
N ASP A 96 8.68 -14.47 -3.97
CA ASP A 96 9.91 -14.16 -4.69
C ASP A 96 9.67 -12.98 -5.62
N THR A 97 10.66 -12.11 -5.76
CA THR A 97 10.60 -10.91 -6.62
C THR A 97 9.57 -9.85 -6.19
N LEU A 98 8.96 -9.93 -5.00
CA LEU A 98 7.98 -8.93 -4.53
C LEU A 98 8.50 -7.48 -4.66
N PHE A 99 9.79 -7.27 -4.39
CA PHE A 99 10.42 -5.94 -4.40
C PHE A 99 11.23 -5.65 -5.68
N SER A 100 11.18 -6.49 -6.72
CA SER A 100 12.09 -6.39 -7.87
C SER A 100 12.00 -5.06 -8.62
N ASN A 101 10.82 -4.44 -8.63
CA ASN A 101 10.56 -3.19 -9.34
C ASN A 101 10.73 -1.95 -8.45
N MET A 102 10.93 -2.14 -7.15
CA MET A 102 11.07 -1.04 -6.17
C MET A 102 12.52 -0.55 -6.12
N MET A 103 13.04 -0.08 -7.26
CA MET A 103 14.45 0.29 -7.44
C MET A 103 14.91 1.43 -6.51
N ASN A 104 13.98 2.24 -6.01
CA ASN A 104 14.25 3.36 -5.13
C ASN A 104 14.08 3.01 -3.63
N LEU A 105 13.75 1.76 -3.30
CA LEU A 105 13.48 1.34 -1.92
C LEU A 105 14.74 1.47 -1.07
N ARG A 106 14.68 2.34 -0.06
CA ARG A 106 15.78 2.62 0.88
C ARG A 106 15.46 2.19 2.30
N ARG A 107 14.18 2.02 2.64
CA ARG A 107 13.72 1.64 3.99
C ARG A 107 12.54 0.68 3.89
N LEU A 108 12.63 -0.43 4.62
CA LEU A 108 11.62 -1.49 4.74
C LEU A 108 11.27 -1.72 6.21
#